data_AF-A0A6G5AFJ6-F1
#
_entry.id   AF-A0A6G5AFJ6-F1
#
_cell.length_a   1.000
_cell.length_b   1.000
_cell.length_c   1.000
_cell.angle_alpha   90.00
_cell.angle_beta   90.00
_cell.angle_gamma   90.00
#
_symmetry.space_group_name_H-M   'P 1'
#
loop_
_entity.id
_entity.type
_entity.pdbx_description
1 polymer ?
#
loop_
_entity_poly.entity_id
_entity_poly.type
_entity_poly.pdbx_seq_one_letter_code
_entity_poly.pdbx_strand_id
1 'polypeptide(L)'
;MHVNYLCEKLSSVTGVLSRCRSLLPTKAKVQIYNALFHAHLNYCALVWSTTTITNIRKILMLQKKIIRYIDNIDYYSSTREAFPKYNIIRIDNLYTFVYYILRDMLLNPSRTI
;
A
#
# COMPACT_ATOMS: atom_id res chain seq x y z
N MET A 1 -15.47 -10.10 2.76
CA MET A 1 -14.74 -10.84 3.83
C MET A 1 -13.22 -10.72 3.70
N HIS A 2 -12.63 -10.68 2.51
CA HIS A 2 -11.16 -10.70 2.36
C HIS A 2 -10.43 -9.37 2.69
N VAL A 3 -11.03 -8.21 2.37
CA VAL A 3 -10.34 -6.92 2.50
C VAL A 3 -10.23 -6.43 3.96
N ASN A 4 -11.20 -6.79 4.81
CA ASN A 4 -11.14 -6.48 6.24
C ASN A 4 -9.98 -7.24 6.90
N TYR A 5 -9.83 -8.53 6.59
CA TYR A 5 -8.70 -9.33 7.06
C TYR A 5 -7.35 -8.75 6.62
N LEU A 6 -7.26 -8.29 5.35
CA LEU A 6 -6.08 -7.57 4.88
C LEU A 6 -5.84 -6.29 5.71
N CYS A 7 -6.87 -5.48 5.91
CA CYS A 7 -6.75 -4.24 6.69
C CYS A 7 -6.31 -4.51 8.14
N GLU A 8 -6.75 -5.60 8.75
CA GLU A 8 -6.30 -6.04 10.08
C GLU A 8 -4.80 -6.39 10.07
N LYS A 9 -4.33 -7.17 9.08
CA LYS A 9 -2.90 -7.49 8.96
C LYS A 9 -2.05 -6.25 8.70
N LEU A 10 -2.48 -5.37 7.80
CA LEU A 10 -1.79 -4.10 7.53
C LEU A 10 -1.77 -3.19 8.77
N SER A 11 -2.87 -3.15 9.53
CA SER A 11 -2.95 -2.37 10.77
C SER A 11 -2.02 -2.92 11.84
N SER A 12 -1.92 -4.25 11.97
CA SER A 12 -0.98 -4.91 12.87
C SER A 12 0.47 -4.52 12.56
N VAL A 13 0.88 -4.65 11.28
CA VAL A 13 2.25 -4.27 10.84
C VAL A 13 2.52 -2.79 11.11
N THR A 14 1.53 -1.93 10.82
CA THR A 14 1.61 -0.49 11.09
C THR A 14 1.78 -0.21 12.59
N GLY A 15 1.07 -0.93 13.46
CA GLY A 15 1.17 -0.80 14.91
C GLY A 15 2.52 -1.26 15.46
N VAL A 16 3.06 -2.36 14.95
CA VAL A 16 4.41 -2.83 15.30
C VAL A 16 5.45 -1.78 14.91
N LEU A 17 5.39 -1.27 13.67
CA LEU A 17 6.34 -0.26 13.22
C LEU A 17 6.22 1.05 14.01
N SER A 18 5.00 1.43 14.42
CA SER A 18 4.78 2.60 15.27
C SER A 18 5.51 2.52 16.60
N ARG A 19 5.60 1.32 17.20
CA ARG A 19 6.29 1.11 18.49
C ARG A 19 7.81 1.09 18.33
N CYS A 20 8.29 0.53 17.22
CA CYS A 20 9.73 0.40 16.95
C CYS A 20 10.31 1.59 16.15
N ARG A 21 9.51 2.62 15.83
CA ARG A 21 9.90 3.72 14.92
C ARG A 21 11.13 4.51 15.37
N SER A 22 11.31 4.66 16.69
CA SER A 22 12.42 5.38 17.33
C SER A 22 13.65 4.50 17.55
N LEU A 23 13.46 3.18 17.57
CA LEU A 23 14.53 2.21 17.82
C LEU A 23 15.22 1.77 16.52
N LEU A 24 14.48 1.72 15.41
CA LEU A 24 14.97 1.17 14.15
C LEU A 24 15.49 2.26 13.19
N PRO A 25 16.62 2.02 12.51
CA PRO A 25 17.08 2.90 11.44
C PRO A 25 16.10 2.86 10.26
N THR A 26 16.04 3.95 9.49
CA THR A 26 15.11 4.09 8.35
C THR A 26 15.18 2.94 7.36
N LYS A 27 16.38 2.43 7.06
CA LYS A 27 16.58 1.28 6.17
C LYS A 27 15.84 0.03 6.64
N ALA A 28 15.94 -0.31 7.93
CA ALA A 28 15.25 -1.45 8.51
C ALA A 28 13.71 -1.26 8.47
N LYS A 29 13.23 -0.03 8.71
CA LYS A 29 11.81 0.30 8.62
C LYS A 29 11.25 0.10 7.20
N VAL A 30 12.00 0.49 6.17
CA VAL A 30 11.65 0.24 4.76
C VAL A 30 11.67 -1.26 4.44
N GLN A 31 12.64 -2.01 4.96
CA GLN A 31 12.68 -3.46 4.74
C GLN A 31 11.46 -4.17 5.36
N ILE A 32 11.06 -3.80 6.57
CA ILE A 32 9.85 -4.32 7.22
C ILE A 32 8.60 -3.98 6.40
N TYR A 33 8.53 -2.75 5.89
CA TYR A 33 7.44 -2.34 5.00
C TYR A 33 7.38 -3.23 3.75
N ASN A 34 8.50 -3.44 3.06
CA ASN A 34 8.54 -4.26 1.86
C ASN A 34 8.23 -5.74 2.15
N ALA A 35 8.77 -6.30 3.23
CA ALA A 35 8.60 -7.71 3.58
C ALA A 35 7.19 -8.05 4.06
N LEU A 36 6.55 -7.17 4.84
CA LEU A 36 5.26 -7.45 5.48
C LEU A 36 4.13 -6.68 4.84
N PHE A 37 4.24 -5.36 4.76
CA PHE A 37 3.15 -4.51 4.28
C PHE A 37 2.93 -4.67 2.77
N HIS A 38 4.01 -4.56 1.99
CA HIS A 38 3.94 -4.65 0.53
C HIS A 38 3.63 -6.07 0.05
N ALA A 39 4.18 -7.11 0.70
CA ALA A 39 3.83 -8.49 0.39
C ALA A 39 2.34 -8.78 0.56
N HIS A 40 1.72 -8.30 1.65
CA HIS A 40 0.27 -8.43 1.86
C HIS A 40 -0.55 -7.64 0.84
N LEU A 41 -0.11 -6.44 0.46
CA LEU A 41 -0.76 -5.67 -0.61
C LEU A 41 -0.72 -6.41 -1.96
N ASN A 42 0.44 -6.96 -2.33
CA ASN A 42 0.63 -7.68 -3.59
C ASN A 42 -0.15 -8.99 -3.64
N TYR A 43 -0.18 -9.76 -2.55
CA TYR A 43 -0.96 -11.01 -2.52
C TYR A 43 -2.46 -10.73 -2.71
N CYS A 44 -2.97 -9.71 -2.02
CA CYS A 44 -4.36 -9.29 -2.18
C CYS A 44 -4.58 -8.46 -3.45
N ALA A 45 -3.56 -8.31 -4.31
CA ALA A 45 -3.65 -7.50 -5.52
C ALA A 45 -4.59 -8.10 -6.58
N LEU A 46 -4.95 -9.37 -6.45
CA LEU A 46 -5.97 -9.99 -7.30
C LEU A 46 -7.40 -9.67 -6.82
N VAL A 47 -7.57 -9.42 -5.52
CA VAL A 47 -8.90 -9.33 -4.85
C VAL A 47 -9.40 -7.89 -4.75
N TRP A 48 -8.50 -6.93 -4.65
CA TRP A 48 -8.84 -5.51 -4.63
C TRP A 48 -9.24 -4.91 -5.99
N SER A 49 -8.95 -5.55 -7.14
CA SER A 49 -9.41 -5.08 -8.47
C SER A 49 -10.94 -5.10 -8.58
N THR A 50 -11.59 -6.02 -7.86
CA THR A 50 -13.04 -6.14 -7.75
C THR A 50 -13.59 -5.44 -6.50
N THR A 51 -12.76 -4.67 -5.79
CA THR A 51 -13.12 -4.07 -4.50
C THR A 51 -13.53 -2.60 -4.64
N THR A 52 -14.42 -2.15 -3.75
CA THR A 52 -14.92 -0.77 -3.68
C THR A 52 -13.83 0.26 -3.36
N ILE A 53 -13.96 1.46 -3.93
CA ILE A 53 -13.12 2.65 -3.68
C ILE A 53 -12.96 2.95 -2.18
N THR A 54 -13.99 2.70 -1.36
CA THR A 54 -13.96 2.90 0.09
C THR A 54 -12.88 2.08 0.78
N ASN A 55 -12.66 0.85 0.35
CA ASN A 55 -11.63 -0.02 0.93
C ASN A 55 -10.23 0.37 0.48
N ILE A 56 -10.07 0.82 -0.77
CA ILE A 56 -8.79 1.37 -1.27
C ILE A 56 -8.39 2.59 -0.44
N ARG A 57 -9.35 3.46 -0.10
CA ARG A 57 -9.11 4.60 0.79
C ARG A 57 -8.65 4.16 2.17
N LYS A 58 -9.23 3.11 2.76
CA LYS A 58 -8.77 2.55 4.05
C LYS A 58 -7.32 2.07 3.99
N ILE A 59 -6.98 1.31 2.94
CA ILE A 59 -5.61 0.83 2.71
C ILE A 59 -4.65 2.01 2.51
N LEU A 60 -5.03 3.02 1.73
CA LEU A 60 -4.23 4.23 1.52
C LEU A 60 -3.97 4.98 2.82
N MET A 61 -4.95 5.05 3.73
CA MET A 61 -4.75 5.66 5.06
C MET A 61 -3.72 4.89 5.88
N LEU A 62 -3.78 3.56 5.89
CA LEU A 62 -2.77 2.72 6.56
C LEU A 62 -1.39 2.89 5.93
N GLN A 63 -1.31 2.94 4.59
CA GLN A 63 -0.07 3.14 3.85
C GLN A 63 0.58 4.49 4.18
N LYS A 64 -0.21 5.57 4.22
CA LYS A 64 0.30 6.89 4.65
C LYS A 64 0.78 6.86 6.09
N LYS A 65 0.03 6.20 6.99
CA LYS A 65 0.38 6.10 8.40
C LYS A 65 1.72 5.39 8.62
N ILE A 66 1.95 4.26 7.97
CA ILE A 66 3.21 3.51 8.10
C ILE A 66 4.39 4.27 7.48
N ILE A 67 4.20 4.99 6.37
CA ILE A 67 5.23 5.84 5.76
C ILE A 67 5.66 6.97 6.69
N ARG A 68 4.72 7.58 7.42
CA ARG A 68 5.09 8.58 8.46
C ARG A 68 5.99 7.99 9.52
N TYR A 69 5.80 6.73 9.90
CA TYR A 69 6.67 6.06 10.88
C TYR A 69 8.04 5.71 10.30
N ILE A 70 8.12 5.37 9.01
CA ILE A 70 9.38 5.16 8.30
C ILE A 70 10.19 6.46 8.30
N ASP A 71 9.58 7.56 7.85
CA ASP A 71 10.23 8.87 7.72
C ASP A 71 10.35 9.63 9.06
N ASN A 72 9.69 9.13 10.10
CA ASN A 72 9.62 9.71 11.44
C ASN A 72 9.09 11.16 11.46
N ILE A 73 8.17 11.46 10.55
CA ILE A 73 7.55 12.78 10.36
C ILE A 73 6.25 12.92 11.15
N ASP A 74 5.84 14.15 11.41
CA ASP A 74 4.63 14.45 12.18
C ASP A 74 3.35 14.00 11.50
N TYR A 75 2.28 13.83 12.30
CA TYR A 75 0.99 13.36 11.80
C TYR A 75 0.39 14.27 10.72
N TYR A 76 0.62 15.58 10.80
CA TYR A 76 0.09 16.57 9.84
C TYR A 76 1.00 16.80 8.62
N SER A 77 2.22 16.25 8.65
CA SER A 77 3.16 16.41 7.56
C SER A 77 2.70 15.70 6.28
N SER A 78 3.10 16.27 5.14
CA SER A 78 2.81 15.70 3.82
C SER A 78 3.61 14.42 3.62
N THR A 79 2.92 13.31 3.36
CA THR A 79 3.57 12.05 2.99
C THR A 79 3.95 11.98 1.51
N ARG A 80 3.65 13.02 0.71
CA ARG A 80 3.75 12.98 -0.76
C ARG A 80 5.17 12.70 -1.23
N GLU A 81 6.16 13.32 -0.59
CA GLU A 81 7.58 13.21 -0.92
C GLU A 81 8.21 11.91 -0.39
N ALA A 82 7.65 11.34 0.67
CA ALA A 82 8.15 10.11 1.26
C ALA A 82 7.90 8.87 0.36
N PHE A 83 6.85 8.86 -0.46
CA PHE A 83 6.59 7.77 -1.41
C PHE A 83 7.73 7.57 -2.43
N PRO A 84 8.11 8.58 -3.23
CA PRO A 84 9.22 8.44 -4.17
C PRO A 84 10.56 8.27 -3.45
N LYS A 85 10.77 8.92 -2.29
CA LYS A 85 12.01 8.80 -1.50
C LYS A 85 12.32 7.34 -1.12
N TYR A 86 11.31 6.53 -0.84
CA TYR A 86 11.46 5.13 -0.44
C TYR A 86 11.12 4.13 -1.55
N ASN A 87 10.92 4.59 -2.79
CA ASN A 87 10.45 3.77 -3.92
C ASN A 87 9.16 2.99 -3.61
N ILE A 88 8.24 3.60 -2.84
CA ILE A 88 6.97 2.99 -2.48
C ILE A 88 5.89 3.52 -3.42
N ILE A 89 5.26 2.61 -4.16
CA ILE A 89 4.14 2.94 -5.04
C ILE A 89 2.88 3.14 -4.18
N ARG A 90 2.17 4.24 -4.42
CA ARG A 90 0.90 4.49 -3.75
C ARG A 90 -0.20 3.56 -4.26
N ILE A 91 -1.05 3.09 -3.36
CA ILE A 91 -2.11 2.14 -3.70
C ILE A 91 -3.16 2.73 -4.68
N ASP A 92 -3.38 4.04 -4.67
CA ASP A 92 -4.27 4.72 -5.63
C ASP A 92 -3.72 4.69 -7.06
N ASN A 93 -2.41 4.89 -7.23
CA ASN A 93 -1.76 4.78 -8.53
C ASN A 93 -1.82 3.35 -9.06
N LEU A 94 -1.54 2.37 -8.19
CA LEU A 94 -1.58 0.96 -8.56
C LEU A 94 -3.01 0.52 -8.92
N TYR A 95 -4.03 1.01 -8.22
CA TYR A 95 -5.43 0.71 -8.55
C TYR A 95 -5.80 1.25 -9.93
N THR A 96 -5.45 2.51 -10.17
CA THR A 96 -5.71 3.20 -11.44
C THR A 96 -5.07 2.45 -12.60
N PHE A 97 -3.83 1.98 -12.42
CA PHE A 97 -3.11 1.18 -13.40
C PHE A 97 -3.81 -0.15 -13.71
N VAL A 98 -4.18 -0.92 -12.68
CA VAL A 98 -4.89 -2.20 -12.85
C VAL A 98 -6.25 -2.00 -13.52
N TYR A 99 -6.98 -0.94 -13.15
CA TYR A 99 -8.24 -0.57 -13.77
C TYR A 99 -8.09 -0.30 -15.29
N TYR A 100 -7.07 0.44 -15.69
CA TYR A 100 -6.81 0.70 -17.12
C TYR A 100 -6.44 -0.57 -17.88
N ILE A 101 -5.62 -1.45 -17.29
CA ILE A 101 -5.28 -2.75 -17.89
C ILE A 101 -6.52 -3.60 -18.11
N LEU A 102 -7.36 -3.76 -17.08
CA LEU A 102 -8.59 -4.55 -17.19
C LEU A 102 -9.53 -3.96 -18.25
N ARG A 103 -9.64 -2.63 -18.31
CA ARG A 103 -10.42 -1.95 -19.35
C ARG A 103 -9.89 -2.23 -20.75
N ASP A 104 -8.58 -2.17 -20.96
CA ASP A 104 -7.97 -2.46 -22.26
C ASP A 104 -8.17 -3.92 -22.67
N MET A 105 -7.99 -4.87 -21.74
CA MET A 105 -8.25 -6.30 -21.96
C MET A 105 -9.70 -6.59 -22.38
N LEU A 106 -10.68 -5.86 -21.83
CA LEU A 106 -12.09 -6.01 -22.19
C LEU A 106 -12.45 -5.38 -23.56
N LEU A 107 -11.75 -4.31 -23.96
CA LEU A 107 -12.03 -3.58 -25.20
C LEU A 107 -11.25 -4.10 -26.42
N ASN A 108 -10.10 -4.76 -26.23
CA ASN A 108 -9.25 -5.31 -27.30
C ASN A 108 -8.84 -6.77 -27.05
N PRO A 109 -9.79 -7.74 -27.05
CA PRO A 109 -9.48 -9.14 -26.77
C PRO A 109 -8.60 -9.82 -27.85
N SER A 110 -8.45 -9.21 -29.02
CA SER A 110 -7.78 -9.78 -30.21
C SER A 110 -6.29 -9.45 -30.35
N ARG A 111 -5.66 -8.76 -29.38
CA ARG A 111 -4.23 -8.36 -29.45
C ARG A 111 -3.27 -9.28 -28.68
N THR A 112 -3.72 -10.45 -28.24
CA THR A 112 -2.87 -11.44 -27.59
C THR A 112 -2.89 -12.75 -28.38
N ILE A 113 -2.17 -12.75 -29.50
CA ILE A 113 -1.47 -13.92 -30.05
C ILE A 113 -0.06 -13.46 -30.36
#